data_AF-A0A7S0A7Q2-F1
#
_entry.id   AF-A0A7S0A7Q2-F1
#
_cell.length_a   1.000
_cell.length_b   1.000
_cell.length_c   1.000
_cell.angle_alpha   90.00
_cell.angle_beta   90.00
_cell.angle_gamma   90.00
#
_symmetry.space_group_name_H-M   'P 1'
#
loop_
_entity.id
_entity.type
_entity.pdbx_description
1 polymer ?
#
loop_
_entity_poly.entity_id
_entity_poly.type
_entity_poly.pdbx_seq_one_letter_code
_entity_poly.pdbx_strand_id
1 'polypeptide(L)'
;QSGYCKGTCLVLDDKARPLTRSWCIFELLQTVKLQELDPYFQGLILCTSSGVLNSGKGSVEVAMALAEQVAGMDVREAQATKQSDKDMINQQVINELGSFDALNEFVRDAVYKVLETAQEHTMWHFDEVFRMLNGLATV
;
A
#
# COMPACT_ATOMS: atom_id res chain seq x y z
N GLN A 1 -15.28 -15.89 5.45
CA GLN A 1 -14.30 -16.04 4.36
C GLN A 1 -13.92 -17.51 4.21
N SER A 2 -13.46 -17.93 3.03
CA SER A 2 -13.19 -19.34 2.68
C SER A 2 -11.88 -19.92 3.22
N GLY A 3 -11.08 -19.16 3.97
CA GLY A 3 -9.76 -19.58 4.48
C GLY A 3 -8.63 -19.59 3.44
N TYR A 4 -8.92 -19.30 2.17
CA TYR A 4 -7.94 -19.26 1.08
C TYR A 4 -7.49 -17.84 0.70
N CYS A 5 -8.08 -16.81 1.31
CA CYS A 5 -7.66 -15.43 1.07
C CYS A 5 -6.27 -15.21 1.69
N LYS A 6 -5.28 -14.87 0.86
CA LYS A 6 -3.89 -14.72 1.31
C LYS A 6 -3.47 -13.28 1.56
N GLY A 7 -4.21 -12.31 1.06
CA GLY A 7 -3.88 -10.89 1.18
C GLY A 7 -4.90 -10.04 0.45
N THR A 8 -4.74 -8.74 0.55
CA THR A 8 -5.48 -7.74 -0.22
C THR A 8 -4.53 -7.09 -1.21
N CYS A 9 -4.78 -7.18 -2.52
CA CYS A 9 -4.06 -6.34 -3.50
C CYS A 9 -4.87 -5.08 -3.77
N LEU A 10 -4.24 -3.92 -3.55
CA LEU A 10 -4.76 -2.63 -3.94
C LEU A 10 -4.01 -2.14 -5.17
N VAL A 11 -4.72 -2.06 -6.29
CA VAL A 11 -4.17 -1.57 -7.56
C VAL A 11 -4.30 -0.06 -7.62
N LEU A 12 -3.19 0.64 -7.39
CA LEU A 12 -3.07 2.09 -7.39
C LEU A 12 -2.62 2.61 -8.75
N ASP A 13 -3.12 3.80 -9.08
CA ASP A 13 -2.57 4.63 -10.14
C ASP A 13 -1.62 5.68 -9.56
N ASP A 14 -1.04 6.49 -10.45
CA ASP A 14 -0.14 7.60 -10.15
C ASP A 14 -0.74 8.66 -9.19
N LYS A 15 -2.06 8.65 -9.00
CA LYS A 15 -2.79 9.59 -8.16
C LYS A 15 -3.44 8.94 -6.93
N ALA A 16 -3.15 7.67 -6.68
CA ALA A 16 -3.75 6.89 -5.61
C ALA A 16 -5.30 6.99 -5.54
N ARG A 17 -5.98 7.16 -6.69
CA ARG A 17 -7.45 7.35 -6.74
C ARG A 17 -8.27 6.25 -6.04
N PRO A 18 -7.84 4.98 -5.97
CA PRO A 18 -8.55 3.99 -5.16
C PRO A 18 -8.73 4.43 -3.70
N LEU A 19 -7.76 5.12 -3.11
CA LEU A 19 -7.85 5.64 -1.73
C LEU A 19 -8.85 6.78 -1.58
N THR A 20 -9.38 7.33 -2.67
CA THR A 20 -10.45 8.34 -2.63
C THR A 20 -11.85 7.72 -2.74
N ARG A 21 -11.97 6.38 -2.69
CA ARG A 21 -13.25 5.65 -2.81
C ARG A 21 -13.60 4.97 -1.50
N SER A 22 -14.75 5.30 -0.90
CA SER A 22 -15.11 4.78 0.44
C SER A 22 -15.14 3.25 0.50
N TRP A 23 -15.54 2.58 -0.59
CA TRP A 23 -15.52 1.12 -0.66
C TRP A 23 -14.11 0.53 -0.55
N CYS A 24 -13.09 1.19 -1.10
CA CYS A 24 -11.70 0.78 -0.89
C CYS A 24 -11.25 1.01 0.56
N ILE A 25 -11.76 2.04 1.23
CA ILE A 25 -11.49 2.27 2.67
C ILE A 25 -12.09 1.14 3.51
N PHE A 26 -13.29 0.69 3.17
CA PHE A 26 -13.88 -0.48 3.81
C PHE A 26 -13.04 -1.75 3.59
N GLU A 27 -12.53 -1.98 2.37
CA GLU A 27 -11.64 -3.11 2.07
C GLU A 27 -10.34 -3.04 2.88
N LEU A 28 -9.72 -1.85 3.01
CA LEU A 28 -8.54 -1.64 3.85
C LEU A 28 -8.82 -1.92 5.32
N LEU A 29 -9.97 -1.49 5.84
CA LEU A 29 -10.40 -1.83 7.19
C LEU A 29 -10.49 -3.34 7.38
N GLN A 30 -11.05 -4.08 6.40
CA GLN A 30 -11.06 -5.54 6.46
C GLN A 30 -9.65 -6.14 6.41
N THR A 31 -8.73 -5.57 5.63
CA THR A 31 -7.32 -5.99 5.59
C THR A 31 -6.68 -5.89 6.96
N VAL A 32 -6.85 -4.76 7.66
CA VAL A 32 -6.31 -4.56 9.02
C VAL A 32 -6.83 -5.65 9.96
N LYS A 33 -8.16 -5.86 10.00
CA LYS A 33 -8.78 -6.88 10.85
C LYS A 33 -8.28 -8.29 10.55
N LEU A 34 -8.05 -8.62 9.27
CA LEU A 34 -7.56 -9.94 8.89
C LEU A 34 -6.09 -10.15 9.30
N GLN A 35 -5.25 -9.11 9.25
CA GLN A 35 -3.88 -9.19 9.74
C GLN A 35 -3.80 -9.45 11.25
N GLU A 36 -4.77 -8.96 12.02
CA GLU A 36 -4.85 -9.23 13.45
C GLU A 36 -5.35 -10.65 13.76
N LEU A 37 -6.26 -11.18 12.92
CA LEU A 37 -6.92 -12.46 13.16
C LEU A 37 -6.18 -13.68 12.60
N ASP A 38 -5.44 -13.51 11.50
CA ASP A 38 -4.74 -14.60 10.82
C ASP A 38 -3.25 -14.26 10.63
N PRO A 39 -2.34 -14.92 11.38
CA PRO A 39 -0.90 -14.67 11.26
C PRO A 39 -0.32 -15.12 9.90
N TYR A 40 -1.07 -15.89 9.10
CA TYR A 40 -0.67 -16.30 7.75
C TYR A 40 -1.20 -15.38 6.65
N PHE A 41 -2.00 -14.37 7.00
CA PHE A 41 -2.48 -13.38 6.05
C PHE A 41 -1.36 -12.39 5.72
N GLN A 42 -1.05 -12.23 4.43
CA GLN A 42 0.05 -11.41 3.94
C GLN A 42 -0.21 -9.90 4.03
N GLY A 43 -1.41 -9.50 4.45
CA GLY A 43 -1.78 -8.09 4.58
C GLY A 43 -2.02 -7.39 3.26
N LEU A 44 -1.63 -6.12 3.21
CA LEU A 44 -1.82 -5.25 2.05
C LEU A 44 -0.64 -5.36 1.07
N ILE A 45 -0.98 -5.64 -0.19
CA ILE A 45 -0.05 -5.67 -1.31
C ILE A 45 -0.40 -4.50 -2.23
N LEU A 46 0.56 -3.62 -2.49
CA LEU A 46 0.41 -2.46 -3.35
C LEU A 46 0.85 -2.82 -4.78
N CYS A 47 -0.09 -2.62 -5.69
CA CYS A 47 0.02 -3.02 -7.08
C CYS A 47 -0.11 -1.77 -7.95
N THR A 48 0.61 -1.68 -9.07
CA THR A 48 0.44 -0.63 -10.10
C THR A 48 0.30 -1.27 -11.47
N SER A 49 0.06 -0.47 -12.51
CA SER A 49 0.07 -0.96 -13.90
C SER A 49 1.42 -1.58 -14.30
N SER A 50 2.51 -1.18 -13.65
CA SER A 50 3.85 -1.76 -13.86
C SER A 50 4.14 -3.03 -13.03
N GLY A 51 3.22 -3.47 -12.18
CA GLY A 51 3.37 -4.67 -11.36
C GLY A 51 3.34 -4.40 -9.85
N VAL A 52 3.87 -5.34 -9.07
CA VAL A 52 3.79 -5.33 -7.60
C VAL A 52 4.93 -4.49 -7.00
N LEU A 53 4.59 -3.42 -6.30
CA LEU A 53 5.57 -2.51 -5.72
C LEU A 53 6.33 -3.13 -4.54
N ASN A 54 5.66 -3.95 -3.72
CA ASN A 54 6.26 -4.65 -2.57
C ASN A 54 7.41 -5.61 -2.95
N SER A 55 7.62 -5.90 -4.23
CA SER A 55 8.70 -6.78 -4.69
C SER A 55 10.02 -6.06 -4.92
N GLY A 56 10.07 -4.73 -4.84
CA GLY A 56 11.24 -3.91 -5.20
C GLY A 56 11.53 -3.85 -6.70
N LYS A 57 10.84 -4.64 -7.52
CA LYS A 57 11.00 -4.70 -8.98
C LYS A 57 10.13 -3.68 -9.73
N GLY A 58 9.33 -2.91 -9.01
CA GLY A 58 8.54 -1.81 -9.57
C GLY A 58 9.39 -0.58 -9.90
N SER A 59 8.81 0.39 -10.61
CA SER A 59 9.48 1.67 -10.85
C SER A 59 9.63 2.45 -9.54
N VAL A 60 10.88 2.84 -9.22
CA VAL A 60 11.20 3.69 -8.05
C VAL A 60 10.48 5.02 -8.14
N GLU A 61 10.42 5.61 -9.33
CA GLU A 61 9.73 6.88 -9.58
C GLU A 61 8.24 6.77 -9.24
N VAL A 62 7.61 5.64 -9.61
CA VAL A 62 6.20 5.37 -9.27
C VAL A 62 6.02 5.19 -7.77
N ALA A 63 6.94 4.49 -7.09
CA ALA A 63 6.89 4.33 -5.65
C ALA A 63 7.03 5.69 -4.91
N MET A 64 7.95 6.55 -5.36
CA MET A 64 8.14 7.91 -4.83
C MET A 64 6.90 8.79 -5.06
N ALA A 65 6.39 8.84 -6.29
CA ALA A 65 5.20 9.62 -6.60
C ALA A 65 4.00 9.16 -5.76
N LEU A 66 3.81 7.85 -5.61
CA LEU A 66 2.74 7.31 -4.77
C LEU A 66 2.91 7.72 -3.30
N ALA A 67 4.13 7.67 -2.77
CA ALA A 67 4.41 8.08 -1.40
C ALA A 67 4.15 9.56 -1.15
N GLU A 68 4.52 10.43 -2.08
CA GLU A 68 4.21 11.86 -2.02
C GLU A 68 2.69 12.11 -1.99
N GLN A 69 1.92 11.39 -2.82
CA GLN A 69 0.46 11.47 -2.80
C GLN A 69 -0.09 11.01 -1.44
N VAL A 70 0.30 9.82 -0.99
CA VAL A 70 -0.24 9.23 0.25
C VAL A 70 0.15 10.02 1.50
N ALA A 71 1.32 10.64 1.52
CA ALA A 71 1.76 11.49 2.62
C ALA A 71 0.80 12.67 2.87
N GLY A 72 0.25 13.26 1.81
CA GLY A 72 -0.69 14.39 1.88
C GLY A 72 -2.17 14.00 1.97
N MET A 73 -2.51 12.72 1.85
CA MET A 73 -3.90 12.26 1.82
C MET A 73 -4.45 12.00 3.23
N ASP A 74 -5.76 12.25 3.37
CA ASP A 74 -6.60 11.74 4.46
C ASP A 74 -7.70 10.86 3.85
N VAL A 75 -7.68 9.57 4.18
CA VAL A 75 -8.64 8.58 3.66
C VAL A 75 -10.08 8.84 4.11
N ARG A 76 -10.30 9.71 5.12
CA ARG A 76 -11.63 10.19 5.53
C ARG A 76 -12.36 10.95 4.43
N GLU A 77 -11.60 11.59 3.54
CA GLU A 77 -12.14 12.35 2.41
C GLU A 77 -12.59 11.47 1.25
N ALA A 78 -12.46 10.15 1.37
CA ALA A 78 -12.97 9.20 0.39
C ALA A 78 -14.48 9.37 0.16
N GLN A 79 -14.91 9.17 -1.08
CA GLN A 79 -16.28 9.43 -1.52
C GLN A 79 -16.99 8.14 -1.94
N ALA A 80 -18.32 8.15 -1.79
CA ALA A 80 -19.21 7.12 -2.29
C ALA A 80 -20.36 7.79 -3.05
N THR A 81 -20.92 7.11 -4.05
CA THR A 81 -22.09 7.59 -4.78
C THR A 81 -23.31 7.78 -3.88
N LYS A 82 -23.42 6.98 -2.81
CA LYS A 82 -24.46 7.10 -1.79
C LYS A 82 -23.84 7.59 -0.50
N GLN A 83 -24.36 8.69 0.04
CA GLN A 83 -23.90 9.23 1.32
C GLN A 83 -24.07 8.21 2.47
N SER A 84 -25.15 7.42 2.45
CA SER A 84 -25.39 6.36 3.43
C SER A 84 -24.27 5.32 3.48
N ASP A 85 -23.66 4.99 2.34
CA ASP A 85 -22.57 4.02 2.28
C ASP A 85 -21.31 4.64 2.91
N LYS A 86 -21.03 5.91 2.61
CA LYS A 86 -19.93 6.66 3.22
C LYS A 86 -20.10 6.75 4.74
N ASP A 87 -21.27 7.13 5.22
CA ASP A 87 -21.54 7.28 6.66
C ASP A 87 -21.40 5.94 7.38
N MET A 88 -21.94 4.86 6.80
CA MET A 88 -21.81 3.50 7.34
C MET A 88 -20.34 3.08 7.45
N ILE A 89 -19.57 3.27 6.37
CA ILE A 89 -18.14 2.89 6.33
C ILE A 89 -17.33 3.74 7.31
N ASN A 90 -17.58 5.05 7.35
CA ASN A 90 -16.92 5.95 8.29
C ASN A 90 -17.19 5.53 9.73
N GLN A 91 -18.44 5.20 10.05
CA GLN A 91 -18.79 4.71 11.38
C GLN A 91 -18.10 3.39 11.71
N GLN A 92 -17.96 2.48 10.75
CA GLN A 92 -17.21 1.24 10.95
C GLN A 92 -15.72 1.48 11.22
N VAL A 93 -15.09 2.42 10.51
CA VAL A 93 -13.68 2.80 10.79
C VAL A 93 -13.54 3.31 12.22
N ILE A 94 -14.42 4.20 12.67
CA ILE A 94 -14.40 4.71 14.05
C ILE A 94 -14.65 3.60 15.07
N ASN A 95 -15.60 2.70 14.82
CA ASN A 95 -15.94 1.64 15.76
C ASN A 95 -14.83 0.60 15.91
N GLU A 96 -14.13 0.29 14.83
CA GLU A 96 -13.17 -0.82 14.78
C GLU A 96 -11.73 -0.36 15.05
N LEU A 97 -11.34 0.83 14.58
CA LEU A 97 -9.98 1.38 14.73
C LEU A 97 -9.91 2.58 15.69
N GLY A 98 -11.05 3.06 16.20
CA GLY A 98 -11.15 4.24 17.04
C GLY A 98 -11.01 5.57 16.30
N SER A 99 -10.26 5.62 15.20
CA SER A 99 -10.01 6.84 14.43
C SER A 99 -9.65 6.56 12.97
N PHE A 100 -9.80 7.59 12.14
CA PHE A 100 -9.23 7.59 10.79
C PHE A 100 -7.71 7.73 10.78
N ASP A 101 -7.12 8.28 11.85
CA ASP A 101 -5.67 8.47 11.95
C ASP A 101 -4.94 7.13 11.95
N ALA A 102 -5.49 6.13 12.68
CA ALA A 102 -4.99 4.76 12.65
C ALA A 102 -5.01 4.13 11.24
N LEU A 103 -6.06 4.40 10.46
CA LEU A 103 -6.16 3.89 9.09
C LEU A 103 -5.21 4.64 8.14
N ASN A 104 -5.04 5.95 8.31
CA ASN A 104 -4.05 6.73 7.58
C ASN A 104 -2.63 6.25 7.88
N GLU A 105 -2.30 5.98 9.15
CA GLU A 105 -1.02 5.43 9.57
C GLU A 105 -0.78 4.05 8.94
N PHE A 106 -1.80 3.17 8.92
CA PHE A 106 -1.71 1.87 8.25
C PHE A 106 -1.34 1.99 6.76
N VAL A 107 -2.02 2.89 6.03
CA VAL A 107 -1.74 3.10 4.60
C VAL A 107 -0.35 3.70 4.40
N ARG A 108 0.05 4.66 5.23
CA ARG A 108 1.38 5.29 5.17
C ARG A 108 2.49 4.29 5.48
N ASP A 109 2.32 3.43 6.48
CA ASP A 109 3.27 2.37 6.82
C ASP A 109 3.42 1.35 5.66
N ALA A 110 2.32 0.97 5.01
CA ALA A 110 2.37 0.09 3.85
C ALA A 110 3.17 0.71 2.69
N VAL A 111 2.98 2.01 2.42
CA VAL A 111 3.73 2.73 1.38
C VAL A 111 5.17 2.98 1.79
N TYR A 112 5.43 3.26 3.06
CA TYR A 112 6.79 3.39 3.60
C TYR A 112 7.60 2.12 3.37
N LYS A 113 7.05 0.94 3.68
CA LYS A 113 7.72 -0.36 3.43
C LYS A 113 8.02 -0.59 1.95
N VAL A 114 7.13 -0.14 1.06
CA VAL A 114 7.38 -0.16 -0.38
C VAL A 114 8.57 0.72 -0.76
N LEU A 115 8.67 1.94 -0.22
CA LEU A 115 9.81 2.82 -0.48
C LEU A 115 11.12 2.24 0.05
N GLU A 116 11.11 1.70 1.27
CA GLU A 116 12.27 1.06 1.88
C GLU A 116 12.78 -0.10 0.98
N THR A 117 11.87 -0.96 0.54
CA THR A 117 12.20 -2.09 -0.35
C THR A 117 12.73 -1.60 -1.71
N ALA A 118 12.12 -0.57 -2.29
CA ALA A 118 12.56 0.01 -3.56
C ALA A 118 13.94 0.66 -3.44
N GLN A 119 14.21 1.36 -2.33
CA GLN A 119 15.50 1.97 -2.04
C GLN A 119 16.60 0.90 -1.93
N GLU A 120 16.39 -0.13 -1.12
CA GLU A 120 17.35 -1.23 -0.93
C GLU A 120 17.67 -1.93 -2.25
N HIS A 121 16.64 -2.32 -3.01
CA HIS A 121 16.82 -3.01 -4.28
C HIS A 121 17.57 -2.15 -5.31
N THR A 122 17.26 -0.85 -5.34
CA THR A 122 17.91 0.10 -6.24
C THR A 122 19.37 0.33 -5.88
N MET A 123 19.68 0.49 -4.58
CA MET A 123 21.06 0.62 -4.10
C MET A 123 21.88 -0.62 -4.44
N TRP A 124 21.33 -1.81 -4.21
CA TRP A 124 21.99 -3.07 -4.58
C TRP A 124 22.27 -3.13 -6.09
N HIS A 125 21.32 -2.73 -6.93
CA HIS A 125 21.51 -2.74 -8.38
C HIS A 125 22.56 -1.71 -8.84
N PHE A 126 22.61 -0.53 -8.23
CA PHE A 126 23.70 0.43 -8.49
C PHE A 126 25.07 -0.15 -8.16
N ASP A 127 25.20 -0.80 -6.99
CA ASP A 127 26.46 -1.44 -6.58
C ASP A 127 26.88 -2.53 -7.57
N GLU A 128 25.94 -3.35 -8.04
CA GLU A 128 26.18 -4.39 -9.05
C GLU A 128 26.68 -3.78 -10.37
N VAL A 129 25.98 -2.77 -10.89
CA VAL A 129 26.35 -2.09 -12.13
C VAL A 129 27.72 -1.40 -11.99
N PHE A 130 28.01 -0.76 -10.86
CA PHE A 130 29.33 -0.18 -10.61
C PHE A 130 30.44 -1.23 -10.57
N ARG A 131 30.21 -2.40 -9.96
CA ARG A 131 31.18 -3.50 -9.98
C ARG A 131 31.46 -3.99 -11.40
N MET A 132 30.40 -4.16 -12.21
CA MET A 132 30.50 -4.56 -13.61
C MET A 132 31.31 -3.55 -14.43
N LEU A 133 31.01 -2.25 -14.29
CA LEU A 133 31.71 -1.19 -15.02
C LEU A 133 33.18 -1.04 -14.60
N ASN A 134 33.49 -1.30 -13.32
CA ASN A 134 34.85 -1.25 -12.79
C ASN A 134 35.66 -2.54 -13.04
N GLY A 135 35.09 -3.53 -13.74
CA GLY A 135 35.78 -4.80 -14.05
C GLY A 135 35.98 -5.72 -12.84
N LEU A 136 35.27 -5.49 -11.73
CA LEU A 136 35.24 -6.40 -10.59
C LEU A 136 34.20 -7.50 -10.91
N ALA A 137 34.66 -8.58 -11.54
CA ALA A 137 33.82 -9.73 -11.83
C ALA A 137 33.18 -10.29 -10.55
N THR A 138 31.89 -10.63 -10.63
CA THR A 138 31.18 -11.42 -9.61
C THR A 138 31.86 -12.78 -9.44
N VAL A 139 32.37 -13.05 -8.24
CA VAL A 139 32.71 -14.41 -7.78
C VAL A 139 31.42 -15.13 -7.42
#